data_AF-A0A8K0S7K5-F1
#
_entry.id   AF-A0A8K0S7K5-F1
#
_cell.length_a   1.000
_cell.length_b   1.000
_cell.length_c   1.000
_cell.angle_alpha   90.00
_cell.angle_beta   90.00
_cell.angle_gamma   90.00
#
_symmetry.space_group_name_H-M   'P 1'
#
loop_
_entity.id
_entity.type
_entity.pdbx_description
1 polymer ?
#
loop_
_entity_poly.entity_id
_entity_poly.type
_entity_poly.pdbx_seq_one_letter_code
_entity_poly.pdbx_strand_id
1 'polypeptide(L)'
;MASADELKALGNKAIAEKNFDEAVEKFTEAIAIQPENHILYSNRSAAYASKKDWEHALKDAEKTTEIKPDWAKGWGRKGAALHGQGDLLGANDAYEEGLKHDANNAQLKSGLASVKKAMDAEVGGPQDPSGGLGQMFNDPQMMQKLASNPKTSGFLADPSFMAKLQSMKDNPSNAADIFSDPRLLTVMGVLMGVDLEMREREVDPNAPDIQDTAMPDAPPAPKQAPKQPEPKKAPTPEPEPEDEEAIEKKKKKEEADKEKALGTENYKKRNFDEAIAHYTKAWETYKDITYLNNLGAAYFEKGDYDKAIEACTKAVEEGREIYADFKLIAKSYARIGTCYDRKGDFEKAVENYNRSLTEHRTPDVLNKLRAAERQKTESARKAYIDPAKAEEAREEGNKKFKEMDFPGAVAAYTEMTKRAPEDPRGYSNRAAAFVKLFEFPSALEDCDIAIKKDPTFIRAYIRKAQAYFGMRKYSECVDACTEAQHVDQEHHNGANAREIEQQQQKALSAMYSARDNETEEQTRERLTKDPEIMGLMQDPVMQSILQQAQSDPAALQEHMKNPGVRSKIQKLIAAGVIRVGR
;
A
#
# COMPACT_ATOMS: atom_id res chain seq x y z
N MET A 1 43.49 -4.48 10.28
CA MET A 1 42.21 -4.28 9.57
C MET A 1 41.43 -3.24 10.37
N ALA A 2 40.78 -2.29 9.71
CA ALA A 2 39.90 -1.35 10.40
C ALA A 2 38.75 -2.13 11.06
N SER A 3 38.33 -1.70 12.24
CA SER A 3 37.18 -2.28 12.94
C SER A 3 35.86 -1.89 12.26
N ALA A 4 34.79 -2.67 12.51
CA ALA A 4 33.46 -2.36 11.97
C ALA A 4 32.96 -0.96 12.40
N ASP A 5 33.31 -0.50 13.60
CA ASP A 5 32.93 0.82 14.09
C ASP A 5 33.71 1.96 13.42
N GLU A 6 35.00 1.76 13.13
CA GLU A 6 35.80 2.70 12.33
C GLU A 6 35.26 2.81 10.90
N LEU A 7 34.93 1.68 10.27
CA LEU A 7 34.34 1.65 8.93
C LEU A 7 32.96 2.30 8.89
N LYS A 8 32.13 2.08 9.92
CA LYS A 8 30.85 2.77 10.08
C LYS A 8 31.03 4.29 10.21
N ALA A 9 32.03 4.74 10.96
CA ALA A 9 32.34 6.16 11.11
C ALA A 9 32.81 6.78 9.78
N LEU A 10 33.66 6.06 9.03
CA LEU A 10 34.08 6.46 7.68
C LEU A 10 32.91 6.53 6.71
N GLY A 11 32.01 5.54 6.73
CA GLY A 11 30.80 5.55 5.92
C GLY A 11 29.87 6.73 6.25
N ASN A 12 29.67 7.03 7.54
CA ASN A 12 28.89 8.20 7.96
C ASN A 12 29.54 9.53 7.54
N LYS A 13 30.88 9.61 7.57
CA LYS A 13 31.63 10.77 7.09
C LYS A 13 31.44 10.94 5.57
N ALA A 14 31.53 9.86 4.81
CA ALA A 14 31.30 9.87 3.36
C ALA A 14 29.87 10.30 3.00
N ILE A 15 28.85 9.89 3.77
CA ILE A 15 27.47 10.42 3.65
C ILE A 15 27.43 11.95 3.85
N ALA A 16 28.12 12.47 4.87
CA ALA A 16 28.15 13.91 5.15
C ALA A 16 28.85 14.71 4.02
N GLU A 17 29.85 14.11 3.38
CA GLU A 17 30.55 14.64 2.21
C GLU A 17 29.78 14.42 0.89
N LYS A 18 28.58 13.80 0.94
CA LYS A 18 27.76 13.40 -0.21
C LYS A 18 28.47 12.41 -1.15
N ASN A 19 29.53 11.74 -0.69
CA ASN A 19 30.18 10.65 -1.41
C ASN A 19 29.48 9.32 -1.09
N PHE A 20 28.35 9.09 -1.75
CA PHE A 20 27.52 7.92 -1.46
C PHE A 20 28.13 6.60 -1.92
N ASP A 21 29.00 6.60 -2.93
CA ASP A 21 29.70 5.41 -3.41
C ASP A 21 30.69 4.89 -2.35
N GLU A 22 31.52 5.79 -1.82
CA GLU A 22 32.45 5.47 -0.73
C GLU A 22 31.68 5.07 0.55
N ALA A 23 30.56 5.73 0.85
CA ALA A 23 29.72 5.33 1.98
C ALA A 23 29.22 3.88 1.86
N VAL A 24 28.74 3.49 0.67
CA VAL A 24 28.30 2.11 0.39
C VAL A 24 29.45 1.12 0.54
N GLU A 25 30.63 1.44 0.03
CA GLU A 25 31.82 0.60 0.16
C GLU A 25 32.18 0.38 1.62
N LYS A 26 32.29 1.46 2.41
CA LYS A 26 32.66 1.38 3.83
C LYS A 26 31.63 0.66 4.69
N PHE A 27 30.32 0.84 4.41
CA PHE A 27 29.31 0.02 5.09
C PHE A 27 29.34 -1.44 4.65
N THR A 28 29.70 -1.74 3.40
CA THR A 28 29.85 -3.12 2.93
C THR A 28 31.02 -3.82 3.60
N GLU A 29 32.16 -3.16 3.74
CA GLU A 29 33.29 -3.65 4.53
C GLU A 29 32.89 -3.85 6.01
N ALA A 30 32.15 -2.90 6.61
CA ALA A 30 31.69 -3.02 7.99
C ALA A 30 30.73 -4.20 8.19
N ILE A 31 29.81 -4.43 7.24
CA ILE A 31 28.85 -5.54 7.25
C ILE A 31 29.56 -6.89 7.12
N ALA A 32 30.65 -6.96 6.34
CA ALA A 32 31.45 -8.19 6.24
C ALA A 32 32.08 -8.60 7.60
N ILE A 33 32.32 -7.63 8.49
CA ILE A 33 32.82 -7.87 9.85
C ILE A 33 31.66 -8.12 10.83
N GLN A 34 30.54 -7.42 10.70
CA GLN A 34 29.36 -7.54 11.56
C GLN A 34 28.06 -7.76 10.74
N PRO A 35 27.80 -9.00 10.28
CA PRO A 35 26.68 -9.30 9.38
C PRO A 35 25.30 -9.24 10.05
N GLU A 36 25.23 -9.19 11.37
CA GLU A 36 23.96 -9.07 12.13
C GLU A 36 23.70 -7.66 12.66
N ASN A 37 24.49 -6.67 12.25
CA ASN A 37 24.31 -5.30 12.73
C ASN A 37 23.31 -4.53 11.84
N HIS A 38 22.04 -4.51 12.26
CA HIS A 38 20.94 -3.80 11.60
C HIS A 38 21.22 -2.30 11.34
N ILE A 39 22.07 -1.64 12.14
CA ILE A 39 22.41 -0.22 11.95
C ILE A 39 23.22 -0.03 10.65
N LEU A 40 24.13 -0.97 10.34
CA LEU A 40 24.97 -0.89 9.14
C LEU A 40 24.12 -1.04 7.87
N TYR A 41 23.19 -2.00 7.86
CA TYR A 41 22.21 -2.15 6.78
C TYR A 41 21.32 -0.91 6.63
N SER A 42 20.80 -0.35 7.72
CA SER A 42 20.01 0.89 7.66
C SER A 42 20.80 2.07 7.08
N ASN A 43 22.08 2.20 7.42
CA ASN A 43 22.92 3.29 6.93
C ASN A 43 23.30 3.10 5.46
N ARG A 44 23.59 1.86 5.03
CA ARG A 44 23.84 1.53 3.63
C ARG A 44 22.58 1.68 2.77
N SER A 45 21.42 1.30 3.28
CA SER A 45 20.11 1.57 2.68
C SER A 45 19.90 3.07 2.44
N ALA A 46 20.26 3.92 3.42
CA ALA A 46 20.18 5.37 3.27
C ALA A 46 21.14 5.90 2.18
N ALA A 47 22.34 5.33 2.08
CA ALA A 47 23.31 5.68 1.04
C ALA A 47 22.77 5.34 -0.36
N TYR A 48 22.24 4.13 -0.54
CA TYR A 48 21.59 3.70 -1.79
C TYR A 48 20.37 4.56 -2.14
N ALA A 49 19.52 4.88 -1.17
CA ALA A 49 18.37 5.77 -1.36
C ALA A 49 18.82 7.17 -1.83
N SER A 50 19.94 7.68 -1.30
CA SER A 50 20.49 8.98 -1.71
C SER A 50 21.04 8.95 -3.14
N LYS A 51 21.45 7.78 -3.63
CA LYS A 51 21.82 7.53 -5.03
C LYS A 51 20.61 7.27 -5.95
N LYS A 52 19.38 7.25 -5.41
CA LYS A 52 18.17 6.79 -6.10
C LYS A 52 18.24 5.32 -6.55
N ASP A 53 19.13 4.53 -5.93
CA ASP A 53 19.20 3.09 -6.11
C ASP A 53 18.21 2.42 -5.13
N TRP A 54 16.94 2.48 -5.49
CA TRP A 54 15.87 2.08 -4.59
C TRP A 54 15.79 0.56 -4.38
N GLU A 55 16.34 -0.22 -5.31
CA GLU A 55 16.35 -1.69 -5.25
C GLU A 55 17.30 -2.19 -4.17
N HIS A 56 18.55 -1.71 -4.18
CA HIS A 56 19.51 -2.04 -3.11
C HIS A 56 19.11 -1.39 -1.78
N ALA A 57 18.54 -0.19 -1.81
CA ALA A 57 18.01 0.46 -0.61
C ALA A 57 16.91 -0.37 0.06
N LEU A 58 15.98 -0.93 -0.71
CA LEU A 58 14.91 -1.78 -0.21
C LEU A 58 15.46 -3.07 0.38
N LYS A 59 16.36 -3.76 -0.33
CA LYS A 59 16.98 -5.01 0.13
C LYS A 59 17.66 -4.85 1.48
N ASP A 60 18.42 -3.77 1.67
CA ASP A 60 19.07 -3.48 2.94
C ASP A 60 18.07 -3.08 4.04
N ALA A 61 16.99 -2.37 3.68
CA ALA A 61 15.94 -2.02 4.62
C ALA A 61 15.13 -3.26 5.08
N GLU A 62 14.87 -4.21 4.19
CA GLU A 62 14.25 -5.49 4.53
C GLU A 62 15.15 -6.31 5.45
N LYS A 63 16.46 -6.37 5.15
CA LYS A 63 17.42 -7.04 6.02
C LYS A 63 17.49 -6.40 7.42
N THR A 64 17.36 -5.07 7.48
CA THR A 64 17.26 -4.33 8.75
C THR A 64 16.03 -4.79 9.56
N THR A 65 14.86 -4.88 8.93
CA THR A 65 13.61 -5.32 9.59
C THR A 65 13.60 -6.82 9.92
N GLU A 66 14.34 -7.65 9.17
CA GLU A 66 14.51 -9.08 9.46
C GLU A 66 15.38 -9.29 10.71
N ILE A 67 16.50 -8.56 10.81
CA ILE A 67 17.41 -8.63 11.97
C ILE A 67 16.76 -8.03 13.21
N LYS A 68 16.07 -6.88 13.05
CA LYS A 68 15.46 -6.16 14.17
C LYS A 68 14.05 -5.64 13.82
N PRO A 69 13.01 -6.47 14.00
CA PRO A 69 11.64 -6.12 13.62
C PRO A 69 11.00 -5.05 14.52
N ASP A 70 11.44 -4.92 15.77
CA ASP A 70 10.92 -3.95 16.74
C ASP A 70 11.50 -2.54 16.58
N TRP A 71 12.36 -2.30 15.59
CA TRP A 71 13.04 -1.02 15.41
C TRP A 71 12.36 -0.13 14.36
N ALA A 72 11.62 0.86 14.85
CA ALA A 72 10.84 1.79 14.03
C ALA A 72 11.62 2.49 12.89
N LYS A 73 12.91 2.79 13.10
CA LYS A 73 13.74 3.41 12.04
C LYS A 73 13.97 2.48 10.85
N GLY A 74 14.06 1.17 11.07
CA GLY A 74 14.22 0.19 9.98
C GLY A 74 13.01 0.18 9.05
N TRP A 75 11.82 0.16 9.64
CA TRP A 75 10.55 0.32 8.91
C TRP A 75 10.47 1.65 8.15
N GLY A 76 10.98 2.74 8.73
CA GLY A 76 11.10 4.02 8.04
C GLY A 76 12.03 4.01 6.82
N ARG A 77 13.13 3.25 6.87
CA ARG A 77 14.01 3.03 5.70
C ARG A 77 13.28 2.23 4.62
N LYS A 78 12.52 1.20 5.01
CA LYS A 78 11.74 0.37 4.10
C LYS A 78 10.65 1.19 3.41
N GLY A 79 9.90 1.98 4.16
CA GLY A 79 8.90 2.91 3.62
C GLY A 79 9.49 3.92 2.64
N ALA A 80 10.65 4.50 2.96
CA ALA A 80 11.33 5.46 2.07
C ALA A 80 11.82 4.82 0.76
N ALA A 81 12.36 3.59 0.83
CA ALA A 81 12.81 2.86 -0.35
C ALA A 81 11.62 2.46 -1.25
N LEU A 82 10.53 1.94 -0.66
CA LEU A 82 9.30 1.59 -1.38
C LEU A 82 8.65 2.81 -2.03
N HIS A 83 8.60 3.94 -1.30
CA HIS A 83 8.11 5.20 -1.84
C HIS A 83 8.96 5.66 -3.04
N GLY A 84 10.29 5.57 -2.94
CA GLY A 84 11.19 5.87 -4.06
C GLY A 84 11.02 4.94 -5.27
N GLN A 85 10.60 3.69 -5.06
CA GLN A 85 10.23 2.75 -6.13
C GLN A 85 8.85 3.01 -6.76
N GLY A 86 8.04 3.90 -6.17
CA GLY A 86 6.63 4.11 -6.55
C GLY A 86 5.69 3.03 -5.99
N ASP A 87 6.12 2.22 -5.02
CA ASP A 87 5.24 1.32 -4.28
C ASP A 87 4.56 2.06 -3.14
N LEU A 88 3.53 2.83 -3.45
CA LEU A 88 2.86 3.67 -2.46
C LEU A 88 2.10 2.84 -1.41
N LEU A 89 1.51 1.71 -1.80
CA LEU A 89 0.84 0.79 -0.87
C LEU A 89 1.84 0.14 0.09
N GLY A 90 2.91 -0.46 -0.45
CA GLY A 90 3.94 -1.06 0.40
C GLY A 90 4.65 -0.02 1.29
N ALA A 91 4.83 1.20 0.80
CA ALA A 91 5.38 2.28 1.61
C ALA A 91 4.46 2.67 2.77
N ASN A 92 3.14 2.74 2.52
CA ASN A 92 2.13 3.00 3.54
C ASN A 92 2.17 1.93 4.64
N ASP A 93 2.10 0.66 4.26
CA ASP A 93 2.16 -0.48 5.19
C ASP A 93 3.45 -0.43 6.03
N ALA A 94 4.61 -0.19 5.40
CA ALA A 94 5.88 -0.10 6.11
C ALA A 94 5.94 1.08 7.10
N TYR A 95 5.36 2.24 6.76
CA TYR A 95 5.30 3.36 7.70
C TYR A 95 4.32 3.10 8.85
N GLU A 96 3.18 2.45 8.60
CA GLU A 96 2.21 2.08 9.64
C GLU A 96 2.79 1.03 10.60
N GLU A 97 3.50 0.01 10.11
CA GLU A 97 4.24 -0.94 10.96
C GLU A 97 5.28 -0.23 11.83
N GLY A 98 6.06 0.69 11.25
CA GLY A 98 7.03 1.48 12.02
C GLY A 98 6.38 2.28 13.15
N LEU A 99 5.18 2.84 12.92
CA LEU A 99 4.43 3.59 13.92
C LEU A 99 3.81 2.70 15.01
N LYS A 100 3.60 1.39 14.78
CA LYS A 100 3.23 0.46 15.86
C LYS A 100 4.35 0.33 16.89
N HIS A 101 5.60 0.40 16.45
CA HIS A 101 6.77 0.31 17.33
C HIS A 101 7.16 1.66 17.96
N ASP A 102 6.93 2.78 17.26
CA ASP A 102 7.13 4.14 17.78
C ASP A 102 6.05 5.10 17.25
N ALA A 103 4.94 5.18 17.97
CA ALA A 103 3.77 5.97 17.60
C ALA A 103 4.02 7.48 17.56
N ASN A 104 5.13 7.97 18.15
CA ASN A 104 5.46 9.39 18.22
C ASN A 104 6.58 9.81 17.25
N ASN A 105 7.03 8.90 16.39
CA ASN A 105 8.10 9.20 15.44
C ASN A 105 7.66 10.23 14.37
N ALA A 106 8.18 11.45 14.46
CA ALA A 106 7.85 12.53 13.52
C ALA A 106 8.24 12.19 12.06
N GLN A 107 9.34 11.45 11.86
CA GLN A 107 9.83 11.11 10.53
C GLN A 107 8.90 10.09 9.83
N LEU A 108 8.39 9.10 10.58
CA LEU A 108 7.43 8.12 10.07
C LEU A 108 6.07 8.76 9.79
N LYS A 109 5.58 9.64 10.67
CA LYS A 109 4.32 10.39 10.43
C LYS A 109 4.41 11.24 9.18
N SER A 110 5.54 11.94 8.98
CA SER A 110 5.78 12.75 7.79
C SER A 110 5.88 11.89 6.52
N GLY A 111 6.60 10.75 6.60
CA GLY A 111 6.67 9.77 5.51
C GLY A 111 5.31 9.22 5.11
N LEU A 112 4.52 8.78 6.10
CA LEU A 112 3.16 8.27 5.90
C LEU A 112 2.23 9.32 5.28
N ALA A 113 2.29 10.57 5.75
CA ALA A 113 1.48 11.66 5.20
C ALA A 113 1.84 11.95 3.73
N SER A 114 3.14 11.92 3.40
CA SER A 114 3.63 12.11 2.03
C SER A 114 3.13 10.99 1.11
N VAL A 115 3.20 9.73 1.56
CA VAL A 115 2.70 8.57 0.81
C VAL A 115 1.18 8.61 0.65
N LYS A 116 0.42 8.90 1.72
CA LYS A 116 -1.05 9.03 1.63
C LYS A 116 -1.46 10.11 0.64
N LYS A 117 -0.79 11.27 0.65
CA LYS A 117 -1.01 12.31 -0.35
C LYS A 117 -0.70 11.85 -1.79
N ALA A 118 0.37 11.08 -1.98
CA ALA A 118 0.70 10.51 -3.28
C ALA A 118 -0.35 9.46 -3.73
N MET A 119 -0.86 8.64 -2.81
CA MET A 119 -1.92 7.67 -3.09
C MET A 119 -3.24 8.36 -3.47
N ASP A 120 -3.62 9.40 -2.73
CA ASP A 120 -4.83 10.18 -3.03
C ASP A 120 -4.73 10.87 -4.40
N ALA A 121 -3.53 11.27 -4.80
CA ALA A 121 -3.26 11.81 -6.13
C ALA A 121 -3.33 10.75 -7.25
N GLU A 122 -3.00 9.48 -6.98
CA GLU A 122 -3.10 8.38 -7.95
C GLU A 122 -4.51 7.79 -8.07
N VAL A 123 -5.32 7.82 -7.00
CA VAL A 123 -6.73 7.38 -7.00
C VAL A 123 -7.62 8.36 -7.80
N GLY A 124 -7.17 9.61 -7.99
CA GLY A 124 -7.78 10.58 -8.90
C GLY A 124 -7.53 10.31 -10.39
N GLY A 125 -7.93 9.14 -10.89
CA GLY A 125 -8.02 8.83 -12.33
C GLY A 125 -9.36 9.28 -12.96
N PRO A 126 -9.49 9.31 -14.30
CA PRO A 126 -10.37 10.20 -15.06
C PRO A 126 -11.85 9.79 -15.01
N GLN A 127 -12.54 10.05 -13.90
CA GLN A 127 -14.00 9.88 -13.82
C GLN A 127 -14.68 10.81 -12.81
N ASP A 128 -14.13 12.00 -12.58
CA ASP A 128 -14.84 13.09 -11.91
C ASP A 128 -14.72 14.37 -12.74
N PRO A 129 -15.75 14.77 -13.50
CA PRO A 129 -15.75 16.02 -14.26
C PRO A 129 -15.66 17.28 -13.38
N SER A 130 -15.76 17.13 -12.07
CA SER A 130 -15.66 18.18 -11.05
C SER A 130 -14.36 18.11 -10.23
N GLY A 131 -13.44 17.19 -10.57
CA GLY A 131 -12.26 16.86 -9.78
C GLY A 131 -11.30 18.03 -9.54
N GLY A 132 -11.14 18.41 -8.27
CA GLY A 132 -10.03 19.25 -7.80
C GLY A 132 -10.20 20.77 -7.96
N LEU A 133 -11.16 21.26 -8.75
CA LEU A 133 -11.36 22.71 -8.91
C LEU A 133 -11.65 23.42 -7.58
N GLY A 134 -12.44 22.78 -6.71
CA GLY A 134 -12.81 23.36 -5.42
C GLY A 134 -11.67 23.59 -4.45
N GLN A 135 -10.56 22.84 -4.58
CA GLN A 135 -9.37 23.03 -3.75
C GLN A 135 -8.47 24.17 -4.27
N MET A 136 -8.53 24.48 -5.57
CA MET A 136 -7.71 25.55 -6.18
C MET A 136 -8.23 26.95 -5.82
N PHE A 137 -9.54 27.12 -5.73
CA PHE A 137 -10.16 28.38 -5.27
C PHE A 137 -10.06 28.62 -3.76
N ASN A 138 -9.62 27.61 -3.01
CA ASN A 138 -9.38 27.68 -1.57
C ASN A 138 -7.89 27.78 -1.19
N ASP A 139 -6.98 27.93 -2.16
CA ASP A 139 -5.55 28.18 -1.90
C ASP A 139 -5.36 29.54 -1.19
N PRO A 140 -4.76 29.59 0.02
CA PRO A 140 -4.47 30.84 0.74
C PRO A 140 -3.62 31.84 -0.06
N GLN A 141 -2.85 31.36 -1.05
CA GLN A 141 -2.00 32.18 -1.92
C GLN A 141 -2.61 32.51 -3.28
N MET A 142 -3.86 32.07 -3.55
CA MET A 142 -4.54 32.28 -4.83
C MET A 142 -4.55 33.74 -5.26
N MET A 143 -5.00 34.65 -4.38
CA MET A 143 -5.12 36.08 -4.70
C MET A 143 -3.78 36.71 -5.05
N GLN A 144 -2.70 36.26 -4.39
CA GLN A 144 -1.35 36.76 -4.66
C GLN A 144 -0.85 36.29 -6.03
N LYS A 145 -1.13 35.04 -6.42
CA LYS A 145 -0.78 34.49 -7.74
C LYS A 145 -1.56 35.15 -8.88
N LEU A 146 -2.83 35.50 -8.65
CA LEU A 146 -3.65 36.19 -9.64
C LEU A 146 -3.24 37.67 -9.80
N ALA A 147 -2.83 38.32 -8.71
CA ALA A 147 -2.35 39.70 -8.74
C ALA A 147 -0.96 39.84 -9.36
N SER A 148 -0.10 38.84 -9.22
CA SER A 148 1.25 38.85 -9.81
C SER A 148 1.29 38.45 -11.28
N ASN A 149 0.21 37.88 -11.82
CA ASN A 149 0.14 37.47 -13.23
C ASN A 149 -0.42 38.60 -14.12
N PRO A 150 0.29 39.01 -15.19
CA PRO A 150 -0.12 40.10 -16.07
C PRO A 150 -1.49 39.92 -16.75
N LYS A 151 -1.92 38.68 -17.01
CA LYS A 151 -3.18 38.35 -17.70
C LYS A 151 -4.41 38.42 -16.76
N THR A 152 -4.22 38.24 -15.44
CA THR A 152 -5.33 38.15 -14.46
C THR A 152 -5.37 39.32 -13.47
N SER A 153 -4.27 40.07 -13.32
CA SER A 153 -4.17 41.19 -12.38
C SER A 153 -5.21 42.28 -12.65
N GLY A 154 -5.52 42.54 -13.93
CA GLY A 154 -6.55 43.50 -14.34
C GLY A 154 -7.98 43.10 -13.97
N PHE A 155 -8.27 41.80 -13.82
CA PHE A 155 -9.61 41.32 -13.46
C PHE A 155 -9.94 41.58 -11.98
N LEU A 156 -8.92 41.66 -11.12
CA LEU A 156 -9.08 41.90 -9.69
C LEU A 156 -9.57 43.33 -9.37
N ALA A 157 -9.47 44.25 -10.34
CA ALA A 157 -10.01 45.60 -10.22
C ALA A 157 -11.52 45.70 -10.52
N ASP A 158 -12.13 44.65 -11.09
CA ASP A 158 -13.55 44.61 -11.43
C ASP A 158 -14.39 44.04 -10.26
N PRO A 159 -15.30 44.84 -9.65
CA PRO A 159 -16.15 44.39 -8.56
C PRO A 159 -17.08 43.22 -8.91
N SER A 160 -17.51 43.12 -10.17
CA SER A 160 -18.41 42.05 -10.64
C SER A 160 -17.69 40.71 -10.75
N PHE A 161 -16.42 40.74 -11.16
CA PHE A 161 -15.57 39.56 -11.23
C PHE A 161 -15.19 39.07 -9.83
N MET A 162 -14.84 39.99 -8.93
CA MET A 162 -14.55 39.68 -7.53
C MET A 162 -15.73 39.02 -6.81
N ALA A 163 -16.96 39.47 -7.07
CA ALA A 163 -18.17 38.85 -6.52
C ALA A 163 -18.34 37.40 -7.00
N LYS A 164 -18.07 37.12 -8.29
CA LYS A 164 -18.11 35.76 -8.84
C LYS A 164 -17.01 34.88 -8.25
N LEU A 165 -15.78 35.39 -8.12
CA LEU A 165 -14.67 34.66 -7.53
C LEU A 165 -14.95 34.29 -6.06
N GLN A 166 -15.60 35.19 -5.31
CA GLN A 166 -16.05 34.94 -3.95
C GLN A 166 -17.15 33.85 -3.90
N SER A 167 -18.13 33.91 -4.81
CA SER A 167 -19.19 32.90 -4.88
C SER A 167 -18.67 31.49 -5.18
N MET A 168 -17.60 31.38 -5.98
CA MET A 168 -16.93 30.11 -6.29
C MET A 168 -16.15 29.55 -5.09
N LYS A 169 -15.59 30.42 -4.25
CA LYS A 169 -14.94 30.04 -3.00
C LYS A 169 -15.95 29.48 -2.00
N ASP A 170 -17.13 30.10 -1.92
CA ASP A 170 -18.19 29.70 -1.00
C ASP A 170 -18.95 28.45 -1.48
N ASN A 171 -19.03 28.20 -2.80
CA ASN A 171 -19.71 27.02 -3.36
C ASN A 171 -18.98 26.41 -4.58
N PRO A 172 -17.91 25.62 -4.35
CA PRO A 172 -17.02 25.11 -5.40
C PRO A 172 -17.60 24.00 -6.29
N SER A 173 -18.82 23.53 -6.01
CA SER A 173 -19.45 22.40 -6.71
C SER A 173 -20.10 22.80 -8.04
N ASN A 174 -20.23 24.10 -8.32
CA ASN A 174 -20.97 24.62 -9.48
C ASN A 174 -20.05 24.85 -10.70
N ALA A 175 -19.56 23.76 -11.29
CA ALA A 175 -18.65 23.81 -12.44
C ALA A 175 -19.22 24.53 -13.68
N ALA A 176 -20.54 24.64 -13.81
CA ALA A 176 -21.22 25.29 -14.93
C ALA A 176 -20.95 26.81 -15.02
N ASP A 177 -20.76 27.49 -13.89
CA ASP A 177 -20.53 28.95 -13.86
C ASP A 177 -19.11 29.32 -14.34
N ILE A 178 -18.16 28.38 -14.25
CA ILE A 178 -16.76 28.58 -14.66
C ILE A 178 -16.64 28.73 -16.18
N PHE A 179 -17.41 27.94 -16.92
CA PHE A 179 -17.45 27.99 -18.37
C PHE A 179 -18.34 29.14 -18.89
N SER A 180 -19.05 29.86 -18.02
CA SER A 180 -19.93 30.98 -18.38
C SER A 180 -19.19 32.31 -18.53
N ASP A 181 -18.04 32.49 -17.86
CA ASP A 181 -17.24 33.71 -17.90
C ASP A 181 -15.84 33.39 -18.42
N PRO A 182 -15.45 33.85 -19.63
CA PRO A 182 -14.14 33.60 -20.21
C PRO A 182 -12.97 34.00 -19.30
N ARG A 183 -13.17 35.00 -18.43
CA ARG A 183 -12.15 35.48 -17.49
C ARG A 183 -11.85 34.46 -16.38
N LEU A 184 -12.84 33.66 -15.98
CA LEU A 184 -12.66 32.59 -14.98
C LEU A 184 -11.85 31.41 -15.55
N LEU A 185 -11.96 31.14 -16.86
CA LEU A 185 -11.14 30.14 -17.55
C LEU A 185 -9.66 30.57 -17.58
N THR A 186 -9.38 31.85 -17.84
CA THR A 186 -8.01 32.38 -17.77
C THR A 186 -7.44 32.28 -16.36
N VAL A 187 -8.22 32.57 -15.32
CA VAL A 187 -7.84 32.39 -13.92
C VAL A 187 -7.55 30.92 -13.59
N MET A 188 -8.38 30.01 -14.07
CA MET A 188 -8.19 28.57 -13.89
C MET A 188 -6.90 28.09 -14.57
N GLY A 189 -6.61 28.56 -15.79
CA GLY A 189 -5.36 28.27 -16.48
C GLY A 189 -4.14 28.74 -15.69
N VAL A 190 -4.16 29.97 -15.17
CA VAL A 190 -3.09 30.52 -14.34
C VAL A 190 -2.91 29.73 -13.04
N LEU A 191 -3.99 29.31 -12.38
CA LEU A 191 -3.93 28.53 -11.14
C LEU A 191 -3.48 27.08 -11.35
N MET A 192 -3.79 26.50 -12.51
CA MET A 192 -3.32 25.18 -12.94
C MET A 192 -1.91 25.22 -13.56
N GLY A 193 -1.35 26.41 -13.80
CA GLY A 193 -0.05 26.59 -14.47
C GLY A 193 -0.07 26.21 -15.95
N VAL A 194 -1.26 26.23 -16.59
CA VAL A 194 -1.47 25.90 -18.01
C VAL A 194 -2.01 27.13 -18.71
N ASP A 195 -1.30 27.65 -19.70
CA ASP A 195 -1.79 28.75 -20.53
C ASP A 195 -2.85 28.19 -21.50
N LEU A 196 -4.12 28.22 -21.10
CA LEU A 196 -5.25 27.85 -21.96
C LEU A 196 -5.53 29.00 -22.93
N GLU A 197 -4.73 29.13 -23.97
CA GLU A 197 -5.13 29.91 -25.14
C GLU A 197 -6.21 29.14 -25.90
N MET A 198 -7.46 29.58 -25.75
CA MET A 198 -8.49 29.27 -26.73
C MET A 198 -8.08 29.90 -28.06
N ARG A 199 -7.81 29.04 -29.03
CA ARG A 199 -7.47 29.35 -30.41
C ARG A 199 -8.54 30.23 -31.06
N GLU A 200 -8.38 31.54 -30.99
CA GLU A 200 -9.05 32.45 -31.92
C GLU A 200 -8.29 32.42 -33.24
N ARG A 201 -9.04 32.12 -34.31
CA ARG A 201 -8.60 32.32 -35.69
C ARG A 201 -8.50 33.83 -35.92
N GLU A 202 -7.34 34.31 -36.36
CA GLU A 202 -7.19 35.08 -37.60
C GLU A 202 -5.70 35.34 -37.89
N VAL A 203 -5.39 35.40 -39.18
CA VAL A 203 -4.04 35.57 -39.75
C VAL A 203 -3.76 37.07 -39.86
N ASP A 204 -2.62 37.55 -39.35
CA ASP A 204 -2.02 38.82 -39.80
C ASP A 204 -0.58 38.57 -40.29
N PRO A 205 -0.27 38.79 -41.57
CA PRO A 205 1.06 38.56 -42.14
C PRO A 205 2.11 39.65 -41.87
N ASN A 206 1.85 40.68 -41.05
CA ASN A 206 2.83 41.76 -40.83
C ASN A 206 2.91 42.23 -39.37
N ALA A 207 3.81 41.62 -38.58
CA ALA A 207 4.38 42.27 -37.40
C ALA A 207 5.84 41.83 -37.14
N PRO A 208 6.73 42.72 -36.67
CA PRO A 208 8.19 42.58 -36.81
C PRO A 208 8.86 41.86 -35.64
N ASP A 209 9.95 41.13 -35.94
CA ASP A 209 10.88 40.53 -34.98
C ASP A 209 11.42 41.54 -33.97
N ILE A 210 11.35 41.21 -32.67
CA ILE A 210 12.10 41.91 -31.63
C ILE A 210 12.99 40.92 -30.89
N GLN A 211 14.28 41.23 -30.96
CA GLN A 211 15.44 40.55 -30.40
C GLN A 211 15.48 40.71 -28.87
N ASP A 212 15.72 39.61 -28.14
CA ASP A 212 16.07 39.69 -26.72
C ASP A 212 17.58 39.91 -26.55
N THR A 213 17.91 41.14 -26.15
CA THR A 213 19.22 41.57 -25.65
C THR A 213 19.47 41.06 -24.23
N ALA A 214 20.66 40.50 -24.01
CA ALA A 214 21.17 40.08 -22.70
C ALA A 214 21.65 41.26 -21.84
N MET A 215 21.55 41.12 -20.51
CA MET A 215 22.22 41.96 -19.52
C MET A 215 22.73 41.10 -18.32
N PRO A 216 23.73 41.59 -17.56
CA PRO A 216 24.87 40.79 -17.11
C PRO A 216 25.01 40.66 -15.57
N ASP A 217 26.05 39.90 -15.18
CA ASP A 217 26.76 39.85 -13.89
C ASP A 217 26.30 38.87 -12.79
N ALA A 218 27.02 37.73 -12.71
CA ALA A 218 27.38 37.01 -11.49
C ALA A 218 28.61 36.07 -11.73
N PRO A 219 29.46 35.76 -10.71
CA PRO A 219 30.93 35.61 -10.82
C PRO A 219 31.46 34.22 -11.23
N PRO A 220 32.77 34.09 -11.56
CA PRO A 220 33.31 32.93 -12.27
C PRO A 220 33.57 31.72 -11.36
N ALA A 221 33.16 30.54 -11.83
CA ALA A 221 33.52 29.25 -11.26
C ALA A 221 34.93 28.79 -11.71
N PRO A 222 35.60 27.87 -10.98
CA PRO A 222 37.04 27.64 -11.05
C PRO A 222 37.51 26.82 -12.26
N LYS A 223 38.78 27.05 -12.61
CA LYS A 223 39.57 26.47 -13.72
C LYS A 223 39.38 24.96 -13.90
N GLN A 224 38.87 24.55 -15.06
CA GLN A 224 39.07 23.20 -15.60
C GLN A 224 40.48 23.07 -16.19
N ALA A 225 41.08 21.90 -16.01
CA ALA A 225 42.36 21.45 -16.54
C ALA A 225 42.44 21.58 -18.08
N PRO A 226 43.65 21.71 -18.67
CA PRO A 226 43.80 21.95 -20.11
C PRO A 226 43.19 20.82 -20.94
N LYS A 227 42.29 21.19 -21.85
CA LYS A 227 41.82 20.32 -22.94
C LYS A 227 43.03 19.83 -23.75
N GLN A 228 43.11 18.52 -23.97
CA GLN A 228 43.96 17.96 -25.02
C GLN A 228 43.62 18.62 -26.36
N PRO A 229 44.61 18.91 -27.22
CA PRO A 229 44.34 19.45 -28.54
C PRO A 229 43.52 18.43 -29.34
N GLU A 230 42.40 18.90 -29.90
CA GLU A 230 41.60 18.14 -30.85
C GLU A 230 42.50 17.59 -31.98
N PRO A 231 42.37 16.31 -32.38
CA PRO A 231 43.02 15.84 -33.59
C PRO A 231 42.53 16.70 -34.76
N LYS A 232 43.47 17.23 -35.55
CA LYS A 232 43.15 17.90 -36.82
C LYS A 232 42.18 17.02 -37.59
N LYS A 233 41.03 17.58 -37.97
CA LYS A 233 40.09 16.97 -38.92
C LYS A 233 40.90 16.45 -40.11
N ALA A 234 40.94 15.12 -40.27
CA ALA A 234 41.29 14.54 -41.55
C ALA A 234 40.34 15.11 -42.61
N PRO A 235 40.80 15.35 -43.85
CA PRO A 235 39.90 15.71 -44.93
C PRO A 235 38.79 14.68 -44.99
N THR A 236 37.54 15.17 -44.94
CA THR A 236 36.34 14.39 -45.25
C THR A 236 36.62 13.56 -46.51
N PRO A 237 36.46 12.22 -46.46
CA PRO A 237 36.33 11.46 -47.70
C PRO A 237 35.20 12.10 -48.49
N GLU A 238 35.40 12.28 -49.80
CA GLU A 238 34.32 12.60 -50.72
C GLU A 238 33.15 11.64 -50.47
N PRO A 239 31.88 12.10 -50.52
CA PRO A 239 30.75 11.22 -50.32
C PRO A 239 30.82 10.11 -51.37
N GLU A 240 31.03 8.87 -50.92
CA GLU A 240 30.74 7.70 -51.75
C GLU A 240 29.29 7.85 -52.24
N PRO A 241 28.99 7.55 -53.52
CA PRO A 241 27.64 7.61 -54.02
C PRO A 241 26.75 6.74 -53.12
N GLU A 242 25.65 7.29 -52.60
CA GLU A 242 24.67 6.50 -51.87
C GLU A 242 24.29 5.29 -52.73
N ASP A 243 24.65 4.08 -52.28
CA ASP A 243 24.36 2.83 -52.98
C ASP A 243 22.89 2.81 -53.42
N GLU A 244 22.60 2.45 -54.67
CA GLU A 244 21.23 2.43 -55.21
C GLU A 244 20.26 1.64 -54.30
N GLU A 245 20.77 0.63 -53.59
CA GLU A 245 20.06 -0.20 -52.61
C GLU A 245 19.64 0.58 -51.34
N ALA A 246 20.46 1.54 -50.87
CA ALA A 246 20.13 2.39 -49.72
C ALA A 246 19.03 3.40 -50.07
N ILE A 247 19.07 3.96 -51.28
CA ILE A 247 18.03 4.85 -51.81
C ILE A 247 16.70 4.09 -51.96
N GLU A 248 16.74 2.85 -52.46
CA GLU A 248 15.56 2.00 -52.60
C GLU A 248 14.94 1.63 -51.24
N LYS A 249 15.77 1.23 -50.25
CA LYS A 249 15.32 0.96 -48.88
C LYS A 249 14.67 2.19 -48.24
N LYS A 250 15.22 3.38 -48.45
CA LYS A 250 14.65 4.64 -47.94
C LYS A 250 13.28 4.94 -48.57
N LYS A 251 13.14 4.77 -49.89
CA LYS A 251 11.85 4.92 -50.58
C LYS A 251 10.80 3.94 -50.07
N LYS A 252 11.15 2.66 -49.91
CA LYS A 252 10.24 1.64 -49.34
C LYS A 252 9.84 1.97 -47.91
N LYS A 253 10.76 2.47 -47.09
CA LYS A 253 10.46 2.94 -45.73
C LYS A 253 9.50 4.13 -45.72
N GLU A 254 9.72 5.12 -46.58
CA GLU A 254 8.81 6.28 -46.71
C GLU A 254 7.41 5.87 -47.17
N GLU A 255 7.30 4.90 -48.08
CA GLU A 255 6.02 4.32 -48.50
C GLU A 255 5.32 3.58 -47.36
N ALA A 256 6.05 2.73 -46.63
CA ALA A 256 5.52 2.02 -45.46
C ALA A 256 5.09 3.00 -44.34
N ASP A 257 5.81 4.09 -44.14
CA ASP A 257 5.46 5.11 -43.15
C ASP A 257 4.19 5.90 -43.52
N LYS A 258 3.91 6.10 -44.81
CA LYS A 258 2.62 6.65 -45.27
C LYS A 258 1.47 5.69 -44.96
N GLU A 259 1.65 4.40 -45.24
CA GLU A 259 0.66 3.38 -44.89
C GLU A 259 0.43 3.31 -43.36
N LYS A 260 1.50 3.35 -42.55
CA LYS A 260 1.38 3.47 -41.08
C LYS A 260 0.57 4.70 -40.67
N ALA A 261 0.78 5.85 -41.31
CA ALA A 261 0.05 7.07 -40.98
C ALA A 261 -1.46 6.91 -41.25
N LEU A 262 -1.82 6.35 -42.41
CA LEU A 262 -3.21 6.00 -42.75
C LEU A 262 -3.81 5.01 -41.76
N GLY A 263 -3.06 3.97 -41.39
CA GLY A 263 -3.48 3.01 -40.37
C GLY A 263 -3.73 3.67 -39.02
N THR A 264 -2.89 4.63 -38.64
CA THR A 264 -3.02 5.38 -37.37
C THR A 264 -4.21 6.34 -37.38
N GLU A 265 -4.53 6.94 -38.53
CA GLU A 265 -5.73 7.74 -38.68
C GLU A 265 -7.00 6.89 -38.52
N ASN A 266 -7.05 5.74 -39.17
CA ASN A 266 -8.17 4.79 -39.06
C ASN A 266 -8.28 4.20 -37.64
N TYR A 267 -7.15 3.92 -36.98
CA TYR A 267 -7.12 3.48 -35.58
C TYR A 267 -7.77 4.52 -34.66
N LYS A 268 -7.46 5.81 -34.83
CA LYS A 268 -8.07 6.90 -34.05
C LYS A 268 -9.58 7.03 -34.31
N LYS A 269 -10.02 6.73 -35.54
CA LYS A 269 -11.45 6.68 -35.91
C LYS A 269 -12.15 5.41 -35.41
N ARG A 270 -11.44 4.49 -34.75
CA ARG A 270 -11.90 3.14 -34.36
C ARG A 270 -12.26 2.23 -35.54
N ASN A 271 -11.79 2.55 -36.75
CA ASN A 271 -11.86 1.70 -37.93
C ASN A 271 -10.72 0.68 -37.89
N PHE A 272 -10.81 -0.29 -36.98
CA PHE A 272 -9.70 -1.20 -36.71
C PHE A 272 -9.36 -2.13 -37.87
N ASP A 273 -10.35 -2.56 -38.67
CA ASP A 273 -10.12 -3.42 -39.82
C ASP A 273 -9.29 -2.75 -40.91
N GLU A 274 -9.60 -1.49 -41.23
CA GLU A 274 -8.81 -0.68 -42.16
C GLU A 274 -7.43 -0.36 -41.59
N ALA A 275 -7.35 -0.06 -40.28
CA ALA A 275 -6.07 0.17 -39.60
C ALA A 275 -5.15 -1.05 -39.67
N ILE A 276 -5.69 -2.25 -39.42
CA ILE A 276 -5.00 -3.53 -39.52
C ILE A 276 -4.47 -3.72 -40.94
N ALA A 277 -5.30 -3.51 -41.97
CA ALA A 277 -4.88 -3.67 -43.37
C ALA A 277 -3.71 -2.74 -43.73
N HIS A 278 -3.78 -1.48 -43.33
CA HIS A 278 -2.70 -0.51 -43.56
C HIS A 278 -1.41 -0.86 -42.79
N TYR A 279 -1.50 -1.33 -41.54
CA TYR A 279 -0.32 -1.76 -40.78
C TYR A 279 0.30 -3.05 -41.33
N THR A 280 -0.50 -4.01 -41.79
CA THR A 280 0.00 -5.21 -42.46
C THR A 280 0.72 -4.85 -43.75
N LYS A 281 0.13 -3.96 -44.58
CA LYS A 281 0.78 -3.47 -45.79
C LYS A 281 2.09 -2.74 -45.50
N ALA A 282 2.12 -1.89 -44.46
CA ALA A 282 3.36 -1.23 -44.04
C ALA A 282 4.47 -2.23 -43.68
N TRP A 283 4.13 -3.30 -42.94
CA TRP A 283 5.05 -4.37 -42.59
C TRP A 283 5.56 -5.17 -43.80
N GLU A 284 4.71 -5.43 -44.79
CA GLU A 284 5.09 -6.12 -46.02
C GLU A 284 6.02 -5.26 -46.92
N THR A 285 5.83 -3.94 -46.92
CA THR A 285 6.66 -3.00 -47.70
C THR A 285 8.03 -2.78 -47.07
N TYR A 286 8.11 -2.64 -45.75
CA TYR A 286 9.36 -2.44 -45.02
C TYR A 286 9.30 -3.07 -43.62
N LYS A 287 10.33 -3.84 -43.27
CA LYS A 287 10.42 -4.51 -41.98
C LYS A 287 10.81 -3.53 -40.87
N ASP A 288 9.82 -3.05 -40.12
CA ASP A 288 10.00 -2.26 -38.90
C ASP A 288 9.07 -2.79 -37.79
N ILE A 289 9.63 -3.04 -36.61
CA ILE A 289 8.88 -3.52 -35.43
C ILE A 289 7.71 -2.59 -35.06
N THR A 290 7.80 -1.30 -35.37
CA THR A 290 6.78 -0.30 -35.06
C THR A 290 5.45 -0.64 -35.73
N TYR A 291 5.47 -1.19 -36.94
CA TYR A 291 4.26 -1.57 -37.67
C TYR A 291 3.57 -2.77 -37.01
N LEU A 292 4.32 -3.79 -36.61
CA LEU A 292 3.80 -4.95 -35.89
C LEU A 292 3.27 -4.57 -34.49
N ASN A 293 3.96 -3.65 -33.81
CA ASN A 293 3.47 -3.09 -32.56
C ASN A 293 2.13 -2.39 -32.74
N ASN A 294 1.96 -1.56 -33.78
CA ASN A 294 0.70 -0.90 -34.06
C ASN A 294 -0.40 -1.89 -34.49
N LEU A 295 -0.04 -2.92 -35.25
CA LEU A 295 -0.93 -4.03 -35.62
C LEU A 295 -1.48 -4.75 -34.39
N GLY A 296 -0.59 -5.11 -33.44
CA GLY A 296 -1.01 -5.70 -32.16
C GLY A 296 -1.90 -4.76 -31.35
N ALA A 297 -1.73 -3.44 -31.46
CA ALA A 297 -2.62 -2.45 -30.82
C ALA A 297 -4.03 -2.52 -31.42
N ALA A 298 -4.11 -2.53 -32.76
CA ALA A 298 -5.36 -2.54 -33.49
C ALA A 298 -6.17 -3.83 -33.21
N TYR A 299 -5.51 -4.98 -33.19
CA TYR A 299 -6.15 -6.24 -32.80
C TYR A 299 -6.62 -6.23 -31.34
N PHE A 300 -5.82 -5.66 -30.43
CA PHE A 300 -6.18 -5.54 -29.02
C PHE A 300 -7.45 -4.69 -28.82
N GLU A 301 -7.52 -3.50 -29.43
CA GLU A 301 -8.70 -2.63 -29.33
C GLU A 301 -9.93 -3.21 -30.03
N LYS A 302 -9.72 -4.03 -31.07
CA LYS A 302 -10.80 -4.80 -31.70
C LYS A 302 -11.34 -5.92 -30.80
N GLY A 303 -10.58 -6.34 -29.80
CA GLY A 303 -10.89 -7.45 -28.89
C GLY A 303 -10.42 -8.83 -29.39
N ASP A 304 -9.67 -8.88 -30.49
CA ASP A 304 -9.07 -10.12 -31.02
C ASP A 304 -7.71 -10.35 -30.34
N TYR A 305 -7.76 -10.83 -29.09
CA TYR A 305 -6.56 -10.97 -28.24
C TYR A 305 -5.57 -12.01 -28.78
N ASP A 306 -6.03 -13.06 -29.46
CA ASP A 306 -5.15 -14.10 -30.00
C ASP A 306 -4.29 -13.55 -31.14
N LYS A 307 -4.89 -12.80 -32.08
CA LYS A 307 -4.11 -12.13 -33.14
C LYS A 307 -3.24 -11.00 -32.62
N ALA A 308 -3.68 -10.31 -31.57
CA ALA A 308 -2.84 -9.30 -30.91
C ALA A 308 -1.57 -9.93 -30.31
N ILE A 309 -1.70 -11.09 -29.66
CA ILE A 309 -0.57 -11.86 -29.12
C ILE A 309 0.33 -12.35 -30.25
N GLU A 310 -0.22 -12.86 -31.35
CA GLU A 310 0.55 -13.31 -32.52
C GLU A 310 1.35 -12.15 -33.13
N ALA A 311 0.71 -11.01 -33.39
CA ALA A 311 1.37 -9.82 -33.95
C ALA A 311 2.48 -9.28 -33.02
N CYS A 312 2.24 -9.23 -31.71
CA CYS A 312 3.25 -8.79 -30.74
C CYS A 312 4.37 -9.82 -30.55
N THR A 313 4.09 -11.12 -30.61
CA THR A 313 5.12 -12.17 -30.55
C THR A 313 6.05 -12.06 -31.76
N LYS A 314 5.47 -11.90 -32.96
CA LYS A 314 6.24 -11.64 -34.18
C LYS A 314 7.05 -10.36 -34.09
N ALA A 315 6.51 -9.31 -33.45
CA ALA A 315 7.24 -8.06 -33.21
C ALA A 315 8.48 -8.28 -32.33
N VAL A 316 8.40 -9.12 -31.30
CA VAL A 316 9.53 -9.47 -30.45
C VAL A 316 10.59 -10.27 -31.22
N GLU A 317 10.17 -11.28 -31.98
CA GLU A 317 11.07 -12.14 -32.76
C GLU A 317 11.84 -11.34 -33.82
N GLU A 318 11.12 -10.67 -34.72
CA GLU A 318 11.74 -9.86 -35.79
C GLU A 318 12.48 -8.65 -35.20
N GLY A 319 11.97 -8.07 -34.11
CA GLY A 319 12.63 -6.99 -33.38
C GLY A 319 14.02 -7.37 -32.86
N ARG A 320 14.20 -8.61 -32.42
CA ARG A 320 15.51 -9.13 -32.01
C ARG A 320 16.43 -9.39 -33.18
N GLU A 321 15.90 -9.84 -34.32
CA GLU A 321 16.69 -10.05 -35.54
C GLU A 321 17.22 -8.74 -36.14
N ILE A 322 16.40 -7.69 -36.15
CA ILE A 322 16.77 -6.39 -36.71
C ILE A 322 17.44 -5.44 -35.70
N TYR A 323 17.78 -5.92 -34.50
CA TYR A 323 18.37 -5.14 -33.40
C TYR A 323 17.57 -3.85 -33.08
N ALA A 324 16.25 -3.98 -33.01
CA ALA A 324 15.36 -2.87 -32.70
C ALA A 324 15.56 -2.34 -31.28
N ASP A 325 15.11 -1.10 -31.03
CA ASP A 325 15.13 -0.49 -29.69
C ASP A 325 14.40 -1.41 -28.68
N PHE A 326 15.11 -1.76 -27.60
CA PHE A 326 14.61 -2.59 -26.50
C PHE A 326 13.30 -2.05 -25.91
N LYS A 327 13.05 -0.73 -25.98
CA LYS A 327 11.78 -0.13 -25.55
C LYS A 327 10.60 -0.57 -26.40
N LEU A 328 10.80 -0.82 -27.69
CA LEU A 328 9.75 -1.30 -28.59
C LEU A 328 9.45 -2.78 -28.36
N ILE A 329 10.47 -3.58 -28.07
CA ILE A 329 10.33 -4.99 -27.66
C ILE A 329 9.59 -5.08 -26.32
N ALA A 330 9.96 -4.22 -25.35
CA ALA A 330 9.27 -4.13 -24.06
C ALA A 330 7.77 -3.79 -24.24
N LYS A 331 7.42 -2.86 -25.12
CA LYS A 331 6.02 -2.54 -25.43
C LYS A 331 5.25 -3.73 -25.98
N SER A 332 5.87 -4.56 -26.82
CA SER A 332 5.25 -5.79 -27.34
C SER A 332 4.95 -6.76 -26.20
N TYR A 333 5.92 -7.03 -25.33
CA TYR A 333 5.71 -7.90 -24.15
C TYR A 333 4.64 -7.36 -23.19
N ALA A 334 4.65 -6.05 -22.91
CA ALA A 334 3.63 -5.42 -22.08
C ALA A 334 2.22 -5.65 -22.66
N ARG A 335 2.06 -5.52 -23.99
CA ARG A 335 0.78 -5.76 -24.64
C ARG A 335 0.37 -7.23 -24.62
N ILE A 336 1.30 -8.16 -24.82
CA ILE A 336 1.02 -9.61 -24.67
C ILE A 336 0.52 -9.89 -23.25
N GLY A 337 1.18 -9.32 -22.23
CA GLY A 337 0.76 -9.41 -20.83
C GLY A 337 -0.67 -8.92 -20.64
N THR A 338 -1.01 -7.75 -21.19
CA THR A 338 -2.37 -7.19 -21.12
C THR A 338 -3.40 -8.02 -21.89
N CYS A 339 -3.04 -8.67 -22.99
CA CYS A 339 -3.94 -9.58 -23.70
C CYS A 339 -4.27 -10.80 -22.83
N TYR A 340 -3.28 -11.43 -22.19
CA TYR A 340 -3.51 -12.56 -21.30
C TYR A 340 -4.29 -12.19 -20.03
N ASP A 341 -4.04 -11.01 -19.48
CA ASP A 341 -4.80 -10.45 -18.36
C ASP A 341 -6.30 -10.31 -18.71
N ARG A 342 -6.61 -9.79 -19.91
CA ARG A 342 -7.99 -9.72 -20.42
C ARG A 342 -8.63 -11.07 -20.67
N LYS A 343 -7.84 -12.10 -21.00
CA LYS A 343 -8.30 -13.49 -21.16
C LYS A 343 -8.46 -14.24 -19.83
N GLY A 344 -8.02 -13.66 -18.71
CA GLY A 344 -8.01 -14.30 -17.39
C GLY A 344 -6.89 -15.32 -17.19
N ASP A 345 -5.93 -15.42 -18.10
CA ASP A 345 -4.73 -16.27 -17.96
C ASP A 345 -3.64 -15.45 -17.23
N PHE A 346 -3.84 -15.27 -15.92
CA PHE A 346 -2.96 -14.42 -15.11
C PHE A 346 -1.53 -14.96 -15.01
N GLU A 347 -1.34 -16.27 -15.19
CA GLU A 347 -0.01 -16.88 -15.17
C GLU A 347 0.83 -16.38 -16.35
N LYS A 348 0.30 -16.46 -17.57
CA LYS A 348 0.99 -15.92 -18.75
C LYS A 348 1.05 -14.40 -18.75
N ALA A 349 0.08 -13.71 -18.16
CA ALA A 349 0.12 -12.26 -18.01
C ALA A 349 1.34 -11.83 -17.18
N VAL A 350 1.52 -12.42 -16.00
CA VAL A 350 2.66 -12.17 -15.10
C VAL A 350 3.99 -12.49 -15.77
N GLU A 351 4.08 -13.61 -16.50
CA GLU A 351 5.29 -13.96 -17.24
C GLU A 351 5.69 -12.89 -18.25
N ASN A 352 4.73 -12.42 -19.06
CA ASN A 352 5.00 -11.43 -20.11
C ASN A 352 5.25 -10.02 -19.56
N TYR A 353 4.59 -9.64 -18.46
CA TYR A 353 4.92 -8.38 -17.77
C TYR A 353 6.34 -8.41 -17.19
N ASN A 354 6.78 -9.53 -16.61
CA ASN A 354 8.16 -9.68 -16.15
C ASN A 354 9.18 -9.57 -17.30
N ARG A 355 8.90 -10.24 -18.43
CA ARG A 355 9.73 -10.12 -19.64
C ARG A 355 9.79 -8.67 -20.13
N SER A 356 8.66 -7.95 -20.16
CA SER A 356 8.63 -6.53 -20.50
C SER A 356 9.49 -5.68 -19.57
N LEU A 357 9.44 -5.93 -18.26
CA LEU A 357 10.21 -5.15 -17.28
C LEU A 357 11.70 -5.45 -17.31
N THR A 358 12.09 -6.66 -17.75
CA THR A 358 13.49 -7.02 -17.99
C THR A 358 14.06 -6.23 -19.17
N GLU A 359 13.27 -6.03 -20.23
CA GLU A 359 13.69 -5.24 -21.40
C GLU A 359 13.67 -3.72 -21.08
N HIS A 360 12.60 -3.21 -20.47
CA HIS A 360 12.50 -1.80 -20.05
C HIS A 360 11.52 -1.64 -18.88
N ARG A 361 12.07 -1.34 -17.70
CA ARG A 361 11.29 -1.13 -16.48
C ARG A 361 10.48 0.17 -16.56
N THR A 362 9.15 0.06 -16.47
CA THR A 362 8.24 1.20 -16.45
C THR A 362 7.24 1.08 -15.30
N PRO A 363 6.86 2.20 -14.64
CA PRO A 363 5.88 2.16 -13.55
C PRO A 363 4.51 1.59 -13.96
N ASP A 364 4.03 1.90 -15.17
CA ASP A 364 2.76 1.39 -15.69
C ASP A 364 2.73 -0.14 -15.76
N VAL A 365 3.77 -0.76 -16.32
CA VAL A 365 3.86 -2.22 -16.44
C VAL A 365 4.07 -2.88 -15.07
N LEU A 366 4.81 -2.23 -14.16
CA LEU A 366 4.96 -2.72 -12.79
C LEU A 366 3.61 -2.76 -12.04
N ASN A 367 2.78 -1.74 -12.21
CA ASN A 367 1.44 -1.71 -11.61
C ASN A 367 0.53 -2.81 -12.19
N LYS A 368 0.61 -3.05 -13.52
CA LYS A 368 -0.11 -4.15 -14.18
C LYS A 368 0.36 -5.52 -13.73
N LEU A 369 1.67 -5.72 -13.57
CA LEU A 369 2.25 -6.94 -13.02
C LEU A 369 1.66 -7.24 -11.63
N ARG A 370 1.72 -6.25 -10.72
CA ARG A 370 1.18 -6.39 -9.36
C ARG A 370 -0.31 -6.70 -9.35
N ALA A 371 -1.09 -6.05 -10.22
CA ALA A 371 -2.52 -6.33 -10.37
C ALA A 371 -2.76 -7.79 -10.83
N ALA A 372 -2.02 -8.26 -11.83
CA ALA A 372 -2.12 -9.62 -12.34
C ALA A 372 -1.67 -10.67 -11.31
N GLU A 373 -0.62 -10.40 -10.52
CA GLU A 373 -0.17 -11.29 -9.43
C GLU A 373 -1.23 -11.42 -8.32
N ARG A 374 -1.90 -10.32 -7.96
CA ARG A 374 -3.02 -10.35 -7.01
C ARG A 374 -4.17 -11.20 -7.55
N GLN A 375 -4.53 -11.01 -8.81
CA GLN A 375 -5.61 -11.80 -9.44
C GLN A 375 -5.22 -13.28 -9.60
N LYS A 376 -3.96 -13.59 -9.90
CA LYS A 376 -3.42 -14.97 -9.89
C LYS A 376 -3.58 -15.61 -8.52
N THR A 377 -3.20 -14.89 -7.46
CA THR A 377 -3.30 -15.40 -6.09
C THR A 377 -4.75 -15.57 -5.65
N GLU A 378 -5.62 -14.62 -5.99
CA GLU A 378 -7.03 -14.67 -5.65
C GLU A 378 -7.77 -15.78 -6.40
N SER A 379 -7.50 -15.96 -7.69
CA SER A 379 -8.07 -17.05 -8.50
C SER A 379 -7.61 -18.41 -7.99
N ALA A 380 -6.32 -18.57 -7.66
CA ALA A 380 -5.80 -19.78 -7.04
C ALA A 380 -6.46 -20.05 -5.68
N ARG A 381 -6.64 -19.01 -4.83
CA ARG A 381 -7.34 -19.13 -3.55
C ARG A 381 -8.80 -19.57 -3.76
N LYS A 382 -9.52 -18.95 -4.69
CA LYS A 382 -10.92 -19.31 -5.00
C LYS A 382 -11.03 -20.73 -5.54
N ALA A 383 -10.11 -21.16 -6.40
CA ALA A 383 -10.06 -22.52 -6.92
C ALA A 383 -9.73 -23.56 -5.85
N TYR A 384 -9.06 -23.14 -4.76
CA TYR A 384 -8.77 -24.02 -3.63
C TYR A 384 -9.96 -24.24 -2.69
N ILE A 385 -10.97 -23.36 -2.74
CA ILE A 385 -12.17 -23.44 -1.89
C ILE A 385 -13.00 -24.65 -2.33
N ASP A 386 -13.18 -25.59 -1.40
CA ASP A 386 -13.93 -26.83 -1.61
C ASP A 386 -14.59 -27.24 -0.28
N PRO A 387 -15.89 -26.99 -0.12
CA PRO A 387 -16.60 -27.29 1.13
C PRO A 387 -16.57 -28.78 1.54
N ALA A 388 -16.52 -29.70 0.57
CA ALA A 388 -16.48 -31.13 0.86
C ALA A 388 -15.11 -31.52 1.45
N LYS A 389 -14.03 -31.05 0.83
CA LYS A 389 -12.67 -31.24 1.37
C LYS A 389 -12.43 -30.49 2.68
N ALA A 390 -13.09 -29.36 2.87
CA ALA A 390 -13.05 -28.66 4.15
C ALA A 390 -13.64 -29.53 5.28
N GLU A 391 -14.73 -30.23 5.00
CA GLU A 391 -15.38 -31.13 5.95
C GLU A 391 -14.52 -32.37 6.25
N GLU A 392 -13.89 -32.96 5.23
CA GLU A 392 -12.91 -34.05 5.41
C GLU A 392 -11.75 -33.61 6.32
N ALA A 393 -11.17 -32.43 6.06
CA ALA A 393 -10.10 -31.87 6.87
C ALA A 393 -10.55 -31.58 8.33
N ARG A 394 -11.81 -31.16 8.51
CA ARG A 394 -12.41 -30.97 9.84
C ARG A 394 -12.50 -32.28 10.61
N GLU A 395 -12.96 -33.35 9.97
CA GLU A 395 -13.06 -34.68 10.59
C GLU A 395 -11.69 -35.25 10.94
N GLU A 396 -10.71 -35.11 10.06
CA GLU A 396 -9.33 -35.49 10.33
C GLU A 396 -8.75 -34.71 11.53
N GLY A 397 -8.96 -33.39 11.57
CA GLY A 397 -8.54 -32.56 12.70
C GLY A 397 -9.19 -32.99 14.01
N ASN A 398 -10.49 -33.32 14.00
CA ASN A 398 -11.18 -33.83 15.19
C ASN A 398 -10.63 -35.17 15.65
N LYS A 399 -10.28 -36.06 14.71
CA LYS A 399 -9.66 -37.34 15.02
C LYS A 399 -8.30 -37.14 15.70
N LYS A 400 -7.42 -36.35 15.10
CA LYS A 400 -6.10 -36.03 15.66
C LYS A 400 -6.18 -35.34 17.02
N PHE A 401 -7.15 -34.44 17.18
CA PHE A 401 -7.41 -33.78 18.47
C PHE A 401 -7.81 -34.78 19.56
N LYS A 402 -8.61 -35.80 19.24
CA LYS A 402 -8.97 -36.89 20.17
C LYS A 402 -7.79 -37.80 20.50
N GLU A 403 -6.90 -38.01 19.54
CA GLU A 403 -5.64 -38.75 19.69
C GLU A 403 -4.56 -37.96 20.47
N MET A 404 -4.87 -36.73 20.89
CA MET A 404 -3.94 -35.77 21.54
C MET A 404 -2.78 -35.33 20.65
N ASP A 405 -2.83 -35.62 19.34
CA ASP A 405 -1.93 -35.05 18.33
C ASP A 405 -2.40 -33.63 17.99
N PHE A 406 -2.14 -32.69 18.90
CA PHE A 406 -2.52 -31.29 18.72
C PHE A 406 -1.80 -30.61 17.54
N PRO A 407 -0.49 -30.84 17.27
CA PRO A 407 0.15 -30.28 16.08
C PRO A 407 -0.48 -30.80 14.78
N GLY A 408 -0.77 -32.09 14.70
CA GLY A 408 -1.46 -32.66 13.55
C GLY A 408 -2.89 -32.12 13.40
N ALA A 409 -3.59 -31.88 14.52
CA ALA A 409 -4.91 -31.25 14.50
C ALA A 409 -4.84 -29.80 13.98
N VAL A 410 -3.84 -29.01 14.41
CA VAL A 410 -3.60 -27.66 13.88
C VAL A 410 -3.39 -27.71 12.36
N ALA A 411 -2.60 -28.67 11.86
CA ALA A 411 -2.36 -28.82 10.43
C ALA A 411 -3.65 -29.11 9.66
N ALA A 412 -4.47 -30.04 10.15
CA ALA A 412 -5.74 -30.42 9.52
C ALA A 412 -6.77 -29.27 9.56
N TYR A 413 -6.93 -28.58 10.69
CA TYR A 413 -7.81 -27.41 10.76
C TYR A 413 -7.28 -26.23 9.93
N THR A 414 -5.97 -26.09 9.78
CA THR A 414 -5.38 -25.10 8.86
C THR A 414 -5.77 -25.39 7.42
N GLU A 415 -5.74 -26.66 7.01
CA GLU A 415 -6.24 -27.06 5.70
C GLU A 415 -7.73 -26.73 5.55
N MET A 416 -8.56 -27.01 6.57
CA MET A 416 -9.96 -26.60 6.58
C MET A 416 -10.13 -25.08 6.36
N THR A 417 -9.37 -24.23 7.06
CA THR A 417 -9.47 -22.77 6.88
C THR A 417 -9.07 -22.28 5.50
N LYS A 418 -8.23 -23.04 4.77
CA LYS A 418 -7.89 -22.73 3.36
C LYS A 418 -9.01 -23.14 2.41
N ARG A 419 -9.67 -24.28 2.68
CA ARG A 419 -10.75 -24.84 1.87
C ARG A 419 -12.10 -24.15 2.10
N ALA A 420 -12.34 -23.64 3.30
CA ALA A 420 -13.55 -22.92 3.68
C ALA A 420 -13.18 -21.70 4.56
N PRO A 421 -12.63 -20.62 3.97
CA PRO A 421 -12.18 -19.45 4.73
C PRO A 421 -13.32 -18.64 5.37
N GLU A 422 -14.56 -18.87 4.97
CA GLU A 422 -15.74 -18.21 5.56
C GLU A 422 -16.37 -19.04 6.69
N ASP A 423 -15.92 -20.27 6.93
CA ASP A 423 -16.48 -21.13 7.98
C ASP A 423 -15.79 -20.87 9.34
N PRO A 424 -16.52 -20.37 10.36
CA PRO A 424 -15.94 -20.06 11.68
C PRO A 424 -15.45 -21.31 12.42
N ARG A 425 -15.96 -22.51 12.08
CA ARG A 425 -15.64 -23.76 12.79
C ARG A 425 -14.17 -24.13 12.65
N GLY A 426 -13.56 -23.87 11.49
CA GLY A 426 -12.14 -24.19 11.25
C GLY A 426 -11.22 -23.40 12.18
N TYR A 427 -11.43 -22.09 12.25
CA TYR A 427 -10.68 -21.20 13.14
C TYR A 427 -10.89 -21.56 14.61
N SER A 428 -12.14 -21.76 15.04
CA SER A 428 -12.42 -22.12 16.43
C SER A 428 -11.83 -23.48 16.83
N ASN A 429 -11.88 -24.48 15.96
CA ASN A 429 -11.29 -25.78 16.25
C ASN A 429 -9.76 -25.73 16.25
N ARG A 430 -9.15 -24.90 15.40
CA ARG A 430 -7.70 -24.64 15.44
C ARG A 430 -7.29 -23.90 16.72
N ALA A 431 -8.06 -22.88 17.14
CA ALA A 431 -7.88 -22.22 18.44
C ALA A 431 -7.92 -23.23 19.61
N ALA A 432 -8.79 -24.24 19.54
CA ALA A 432 -8.82 -25.33 20.52
C ALA A 432 -7.48 -26.04 20.66
N ALA A 433 -6.87 -26.37 19.52
CA ALA A 433 -5.61 -27.08 19.46
C ALA A 433 -4.46 -26.18 19.93
N PHE A 434 -4.46 -24.90 19.55
CA PHE A 434 -3.51 -23.91 20.06
C PHE A 434 -3.58 -23.74 21.58
N VAL A 435 -4.78 -23.70 22.18
CA VAL A 435 -4.92 -23.66 23.65
C VAL A 435 -4.29 -24.89 24.30
N LYS A 436 -4.39 -26.07 23.69
CA LYS A 436 -3.74 -27.31 24.19
C LYS A 436 -2.22 -27.30 24.02
N LEU A 437 -1.72 -26.58 23.02
CA LEU A 437 -0.30 -26.36 22.77
C LEU A 437 0.28 -25.18 23.58
N PHE A 438 -0.54 -24.50 24.39
CA PHE A 438 -0.17 -23.27 25.11
C PHE A 438 0.20 -22.09 24.17
N GLU A 439 -0.20 -22.14 22.91
CA GLU A 439 -0.01 -21.08 21.92
C GLU A 439 -1.17 -20.07 21.97
N PHE A 440 -1.32 -19.41 23.12
CA PHE A 440 -2.47 -18.57 23.40
C PHE A 440 -2.65 -17.36 22.46
N PRO A 441 -1.59 -16.66 22.00
CA PRO A 441 -1.75 -15.56 21.05
C PRO A 441 -2.43 -16.00 19.74
N SER A 442 -1.98 -17.11 19.16
CA SER A 442 -2.56 -17.67 17.93
C SER A 442 -3.99 -18.17 18.16
N ALA A 443 -4.29 -18.71 19.35
CA ALA A 443 -5.65 -19.07 19.72
C ALA A 443 -6.59 -17.86 19.78
N LEU A 444 -6.13 -16.72 20.33
CA LEU A 444 -6.91 -15.48 20.39
C LEU A 444 -7.18 -14.91 18.99
N GLU A 445 -6.16 -14.89 18.13
CA GLU A 445 -6.31 -14.44 16.74
C GLU A 445 -7.37 -15.28 16.00
N ASP A 446 -7.30 -16.61 16.10
CA ASP A 446 -8.30 -17.49 15.51
C ASP A 446 -9.70 -17.31 16.11
N CYS A 447 -9.80 -17.02 17.42
CA CYS A 447 -11.09 -16.71 18.03
C CYS A 447 -11.67 -15.39 17.48
N ASP A 448 -10.85 -14.36 17.35
CA ASP A 448 -11.28 -13.07 16.80
C ASP A 448 -11.68 -13.17 15.33
N ILE A 449 -10.95 -13.97 14.53
CA ILE A 449 -11.34 -14.28 13.15
C ILE A 449 -12.69 -15.03 13.13
N ALA A 450 -12.86 -16.06 13.95
CA ALA A 450 -14.11 -16.82 14.03
C ALA A 450 -15.31 -15.93 14.40
N ILE A 451 -15.15 -15.05 15.39
CA ILE A 451 -16.16 -14.07 15.81
C ILE A 451 -16.47 -13.08 14.69
N LYS A 452 -15.44 -12.62 13.96
CA LYS A 452 -15.64 -11.72 12.82
C LYS A 452 -16.41 -12.39 11.67
N LYS A 453 -16.20 -13.69 11.46
CA LYS A 453 -16.91 -14.48 10.43
C LYS A 453 -18.36 -14.76 10.84
N ASP A 454 -18.57 -15.13 12.09
CA ASP A 454 -19.89 -15.36 12.67
C ASP A 454 -19.94 -14.84 14.11
N PRO A 455 -20.50 -13.63 14.33
CA PRO A 455 -20.64 -13.04 15.66
C PRO A 455 -21.54 -13.85 16.60
N THR A 456 -22.37 -14.75 16.05
CA THR A 456 -23.23 -15.63 16.85
C THR A 456 -22.51 -16.90 17.28
N PHE A 457 -21.27 -17.13 16.83
CA PHE A 457 -20.57 -18.39 17.05
C PHE A 457 -19.98 -18.51 18.48
N ILE A 458 -20.82 -18.97 19.42
CA ILE A 458 -20.52 -19.00 20.85
C ILE A 458 -19.23 -19.74 21.24
N ARG A 459 -18.84 -20.77 20.49
CA ARG A 459 -17.62 -21.54 20.77
C ARG A 459 -16.35 -20.70 20.65
N ALA A 460 -16.32 -19.67 19.80
CA ALA A 460 -15.17 -18.78 19.70
C ALA A 460 -15.00 -17.92 20.97
N TYR A 461 -16.08 -17.36 21.51
CA TYR A 461 -16.05 -16.57 22.76
C TYR A 461 -15.60 -17.41 23.96
N ILE A 462 -16.13 -18.63 24.10
CA ILE A 462 -15.74 -19.54 25.19
C ILE A 462 -14.24 -19.88 25.10
N ARG A 463 -13.73 -20.16 23.89
CA ARG A 463 -12.31 -20.45 23.68
C ARG A 463 -11.42 -19.23 23.92
N LYS A 464 -11.89 -18.03 23.57
CA LYS A 464 -11.21 -16.76 23.88
C LYS A 464 -11.02 -16.60 25.39
N ALA A 465 -12.06 -16.86 26.18
CA ALA A 465 -11.96 -16.86 27.64
C ALA A 465 -10.98 -17.92 28.17
N GLN A 466 -10.98 -19.14 27.60
CA GLN A 466 -10.02 -20.19 27.95
C GLN A 466 -8.57 -19.78 27.64
N ALA A 467 -8.32 -19.11 26.51
CA ALA A 467 -7.01 -18.62 26.14
C ALA A 467 -6.52 -17.53 27.11
N TYR A 468 -7.37 -16.55 27.46
CA TYR A 468 -7.02 -15.55 28.48
C TYR A 468 -6.72 -16.17 29.84
N PHE A 469 -7.50 -17.15 30.26
CA PHE A 469 -7.23 -17.90 31.49
C PHE A 469 -5.86 -18.60 31.44
N GLY A 470 -5.52 -19.24 30.31
CA GLY A 470 -4.22 -19.87 30.09
C GLY A 470 -3.04 -18.89 30.14
N MET A 471 -3.25 -17.65 29.69
CA MET A 471 -2.29 -16.55 29.80
C MET A 471 -2.22 -15.92 31.21
N ARG A 472 -3.03 -16.39 32.16
CA ARG A 472 -3.22 -15.78 33.50
C ARG A 472 -3.76 -14.35 33.47
N LYS A 473 -4.39 -13.98 32.35
CA LYS A 473 -5.11 -12.72 32.15
C LYS A 473 -6.54 -12.88 32.64
N TYR A 474 -6.68 -12.97 33.96
CA TYR A 474 -7.95 -13.38 34.56
C TYR A 474 -9.04 -12.30 34.46
N SER A 475 -8.69 -11.01 34.44
CA SER A 475 -9.66 -9.93 34.21
C SER A 475 -10.27 -10.04 32.82
N GLU A 476 -9.41 -10.13 31.80
CA GLU A 476 -9.83 -10.27 30.40
C GLU A 476 -10.57 -11.60 30.15
N CYS A 477 -10.27 -12.65 30.92
CA CYS A 477 -11.06 -13.88 30.91
C CYS A 477 -12.50 -13.67 31.40
N VAL A 478 -12.68 -12.92 32.50
CA VAL A 478 -14.01 -12.59 33.03
C VAL A 478 -14.80 -11.71 32.05
N ASP A 479 -14.12 -10.79 31.36
CA ASP A 479 -14.72 -9.97 30.30
C ASP A 479 -15.18 -10.82 29.13
N ALA A 480 -14.30 -11.68 28.61
CA ALA A 480 -14.65 -12.60 27.54
C ALA A 480 -15.79 -13.57 27.94
N CYS A 481 -15.87 -13.98 29.22
CA CYS A 481 -17.01 -14.76 29.72
C CYS A 481 -18.30 -13.94 29.76
N THR A 482 -18.22 -12.65 30.09
CA THR A 482 -19.39 -11.75 30.09
C THR A 482 -19.91 -11.52 28.67
N GLU A 483 -19.01 -11.31 27.71
CA GLU A 483 -19.34 -11.26 26.28
C GLU A 483 -19.99 -12.58 25.82
N ALA A 484 -19.39 -13.72 26.19
CA ALA A 484 -19.95 -15.03 25.87
C ALA A 484 -21.37 -15.22 26.46
N GLN A 485 -21.62 -14.78 27.70
CA GLN A 485 -22.95 -14.84 28.33
C GLN A 485 -23.98 -14.03 27.56
N HIS A 486 -23.62 -12.83 27.10
CA HIS A 486 -24.51 -11.99 26.32
C HIS A 486 -24.92 -12.68 25.01
N VAL A 487 -23.93 -13.16 24.25
CA VAL A 487 -24.16 -13.87 22.97
C VAL A 487 -24.96 -15.17 23.19
N ASP A 488 -24.68 -15.92 24.26
CA ASP A 488 -25.40 -17.16 24.59
C ASP A 488 -26.87 -16.88 24.96
N GLN A 489 -27.13 -15.81 25.70
CA GLN A 489 -28.49 -15.43 26.09
C GLN A 489 -29.30 -14.92 24.88
N GLU A 490 -28.67 -14.15 24.00
CA GLU A 490 -29.33 -13.53 22.84
C GLU A 490 -29.58 -14.53 21.70
N HIS A 491 -28.61 -15.40 21.42
CA HIS A 491 -28.63 -16.25 20.22
C HIS A 491 -28.74 -17.75 20.50
N HIS A 492 -28.47 -18.21 21.74
CA HIS A 492 -28.43 -19.63 22.09
C HIS A 492 -29.34 -20.01 23.27
N ASN A 493 -30.21 -19.09 23.71
CA ASN A 493 -31.16 -19.29 24.81
C ASN A 493 -30.51 -19.78 26.13
N GLY A 494 -29.26 -19.38 26.40
CA GLY A 494 -28.57 -19.77 27.63
C GLY A 494 -28.06 -21.22 27.65
N ALA A 495 -27.96 -21.89 26.49
CA ALA A 495 -27.56 -23.30 26.41
C ALA A 495 -26.13 -23.56 26.95
N ASN A 496 -25.25 -22.56 26.88
CA ASN A 496 -23.85 -22.68 27.31
C ASN A 496 -23.58 -21.97 28.65
N ALA A 497 -24.61 -21.41 29.30
CA ALA A 497 -24.50 -20.64 30.53
C ALA A 497 -23.70 -21.37 31.62
N ARG A 498 -23.92 -22.67 31.80
CA ARG A 498 -23.20 -23.49 32.80
C ARG A 498 -21.70 -23.59 32.52
N GLU A 499 -21.30 -23.74 31.25
CA GLU A 499 -19.89 -23.82 30.85
C GLU A 499 -19.20 -22.47 31.05
N ILE A 500 -19.87 -21.40 30.65
CA ILE A 500 -19.34 -20.03 30.78
C ILE A 500 -19.20 -19.63 32.25
N GLU A 501 -20.22 -19.90 33.08
CA GLU A 501 -20.18 -19.62 34.50
C GLU A 501 -19.06 -20.40 35.21
N GLN A 502 -18.84 -21.68 34.86
CA GLN A 502 -17.72 -22.44 35.41
C GLN A 502 -16.37 -21.83 35.03
N GLN A 503 -16.21 -21.36 33.79
CA GLN A 503 -14.96 -20.73 33.35
C GLN A 503 -14.74 -19.39 34.06
N GLN A 504 -15.80 -18.59 34.23
CA GLN A 504 -15.78 -17.34 34.97
C GLN A 504 -15.42 -17.56 36.45
N GLN A 505 -16.05 -18.54 37.11
CA GLN A 505 -15.76 -18.89 38.50
C GLN A 505 -14.31 -19.37 38.68
N LYS A 506 -13.77 -20.15 37.73
CA LYS A 506 -12.34 -20.53 37.75
C LYS A 506 -11.42 -19.32 37.68
N ALA A 507 -11.70 -18.38 36.78
CA ALA A 507 -10.94 -17.14 36.65
C ALA A 507 -10.98 -16.31 37.94
N LEU A 508 -12.18 -16.10 38.49
CA LEU A 508 -12.37 -15.39 39.77
C LEU A 508 -11.62 -16.09 40.91
N SER A 509 -11.75 -17.41 41.06
CA SER A 509 -11.03 -18.18 42.08
C SER A 509 -9.51 -18.04 41.95
N ALA A 510 -8.98 -18.08 40.72
CA ALA A 510 -7.55 -17.89 40.47
C ALA A 510 -7.08 -16.47 40.80
N MET A 511 -7.93 -15.46 40.60
CA MET A 511 -7.69 -14.08 41.06
C MET A 511 -7.66 -14.00 42.59
N TYR A 512 -8.53 -14.72 43.31
CA TYR A 512 -8.53 -14.73 44.78
C TYR A 512 -7.30 -15.44 45.37
N SER A 513 -6.97 -16.64 44.89
CA SER A 513 -5.86 -17.42 45.44
C SER A 513 -4.49 -16.76 45.22
N ALA A 514 -4.33 -15.92 44.20
CA ALA A 514 -3.14 -15.10 44.03
C ALA A 514 -2.93 -14.08 45.16
N ARG A 515 -3.96 -13.84 46.00
CA ARG A 515 -4.03 -12.75 46.98
C ARG A 515 -3.95 -13.20 48.43
N ASP A 516 -3.98 -14.50 48.70
CA ASP A 516 -3.94 -15.02 50.08
C ASP A 516 -2.67 -14.62 50.86
N ASN A 517 -1.64 -14.09 50.17
CA ASN A 517 -0.39 -13.60 50.75
C ASN A 517 -0.12 -12.08 50.59
N GLU A 518 -1.08 -11.29 50.07
CA GLU A 518 -0.89 -9.83 49.90
C GLU A 518 -1.27 -9.04 51.18
N THR A 519 -0.46 -8.04 51.55
CA THR A 519 -0.82 -7.11 52.64
C THR A 519 -1.89 -6.10 52.21
N GLU A 520 -2.58 -5.48 53.18
CA GLU A 520 -3.61 -4.46 52.90
C GLU A 520 -3.05 -3.25 52.14
N GLU A 521 -1.76 -2.95 52.34
CA GLU A 521 -1.03 -1.87 51.66
C GLU A 521 -0.74 -2.19 50.19
N GLN A 522 -0.27 -3.41 49.91
CA GLN A 522 -0.06 -3.91 48.54
C GLN A 522 -1.39 -4.01 47.76
N THR A 523 -2.46 -4.39 48.45
CA THR A 523 -3.81 -4.41 47.88
C THR A 523 -4.28 -3.01 47.49
N ARG A 524 -4.10 -2.00 48.36
CA ARG A 524 -4.45 -0.61 48.05
C ARG A 524 -3.63 -0.04 46.90
N GLU A 525 -2.32 -0.33 46.86
CA GLU A 525 -1.44 0.17 45.79
C GLU A 525 -1.82 -0.41 44.42
N ARG A 526 -2.18 -1.69 44.36
CA ARG A 526 -2.69 -2.33 43.12
C ARG A 526 -4.01 -1.71 42.67
N LEU A 527 -4.93 -1.51 43.60
CA LEU A 527 -6.23 -0.88 43.31
C LEU A 527 -6.08 0.54 42.76
N THR A 528 -5.11 1.31 43.24
CA THR A 528 -4.80 2.64 42.67
C THR A 528 -4.15 2.59 41.29
N LYS A 529 -3.47 1.49 40.94
CA LYS A 529 -2.84 1.29 39.63
C LYS A 529 -3.78 0.61 38.61
N ASP A 530 -4.93 0.12 39.05
CA ASP A 530 -5.95 -0.52 38.20
C ASP A 530 -7.02 0.51 37.81
N PRO A 531 -6.92 1.13 36.61
CA PRO A 531 -7.86 2.16 36.17
C PRO A 531 -9.28 1.62 35.99
N GLU A 532 -9.44 0.32 35.74
CA GLU A 532 -10.75 -0.31 35.56
C GLU A 532 -11.47 -0.42 36.90
N ILE A 533 -10.78 -0.87 37.96
CA ILE A 533 -11.35 -0.94 39.30
C ILE A 533 -11.62 0.45 39.87
N MET A 534 -10.73 1.42 39.64
CA MET A 534 -10.97 2.83 40.00
C MET A 534 -12.21 3.39 39.28
N GLY A 535 -12.40 3.05 38.01
CA GLY A 535 -13.61 3.40 37.25
C GLY A 535 -14.88 2.79 37.87
N LEU A 536 -14.84 1.50 38.24
CA LEU A 536 -15.96 0.84 38.93
C LEU A 536 -16.26 1.44 40.31
N MET A 537 -15.23 1.91 41.04
CA MET A 537 -15.42 2.60 42.32
C MET A 537 -15.97 4.02 42.18
N GLN A 538 -15.80 4.64 41.01
CA GLN A 538 -16.35 5.97 40.69
C GLN A 538 -17.75 5.92 40.04
N ASP A 539 -18.21 4.72 39.64
CA ASP A 539 -19.56 4.52 39.08
C ASP A 539 -20.63 4.88 40.14
N PRO A 540 -21.49 5.89 39.90
CA PRO A 540 -22.51 6.32 40.87
C PRO A 540 -23.49 5.21 41.28
N VAL A 541 -23.82 4.31 40.35
CA VAL A 541 -24.69 3.15 40.62
C VAL A 541 -23.98 2.20 41.57
N MET A 542 -22.68 1.99 41.34
CA MET A 542 -21.88 1.07 42.13
C MET A 542 -21.57 1.64 43.53
N GLN A 543 -21.35 2.94 43.65
CA GLN A 543 -21.24 3.63 44.95
C GLN A 543 -22.52 3.50 45.78
N SER A 544 -23.69 3.67 45.15
CA SER A 544 -24.97 3.49 45.84
C SER A 544 -25.15 2.07 46.37
N ILE A 545 -24.82 1.05 45.56
CA ILE A 545 -24.90 -0.36 45.97
C ILE A 545 -23.89 -0.69 47.08
N LEU A 546 -22.66 -0.18 46.99
CA LEU A 546 -21.64 -0.36 48.05
C LEU A 546 -22.07 0.28 49.38
N GLN A 547 -22.69 1.46 49.32
CA GLN A 547 -23.22 2.15 50.51
C GLN A 547 -24.41 1.41 51.12
N GLN A 548 -25.31 0.87 50.29
CA GLN A 548 -26.39 0.00 50.75
C GLN A 548 -25.83 -1.28 51.40
N ALA A 549 -24.83 -1.91 50.77
CA ALA A 549 -24.21 -3.13 51.29
C ALA A 549 -23.46 -2.94 52.64
N GLN A 550 -22.99 -1.73 52.94
CA GLN A 550 -22.41 -1.41 54.26
C GLN A 550 -23.46 -1.40 55.38
N SER A 551 -24.72 -1.10 55.05
CA SER A 551 -25.83 -1.03 56.01
C SER A 551 -26.67 -2.30 56.04
N ASP A 552 -26.78 -3.02 54.91
CA ASP A 552 -27.46 -4.31 54.79
C ASP A 552 -26.68 -5.27 53.87
N PRO A 553 -25.99 -6.27 54.44
CA PRO A 553 -25.28 -7.29 53.67
C PRO A 553 -26.20 -8.12 52.74
N ALA A 554 -27.51 -8.21 53.02
CA ALA A 554 -28.47 -8.91 52.17
C ALA A 554 -28.81 -8.13 50.89
N ALA A 555 -28.74 -6.79 50.93
CA ALA A 555 -28.94 -5.95 49.76
C ALA A 555 -27.90 -6.21 48.66
N LEU A 556 -26.68 -6.61 49.03
CA LEU A 556 -25.65 -6.99 48.05
C LEU A 556 -26.07 -8.25 47.26
N GLN A 557 -26.71 -9.23 47.91
CA GLN A 557 -27.21 -10.44 47.26
C GLN A 557 -28.40 -10.15 46.34
N GLU A 558 -29.25 -9.18 46.68
CA GLU A 558 -30.38 -8.71 45.86
C GLU A 558 -29.87 -8.11 44.53
N HIS A 559 -28.86 -7.22 44.60
CA HIS A 559 -28.27 -6.56 43.42
C HIS A 559 -27.50 -7.54 42.52
N MET A 560 -26.96 -8.63 43.08
CA MET A 560 -26.31 -9.70 42.33
C MET A 560 -27.28 -10.54 41.47
N LYS A 561 -28.61 -10.35 41.59
CA LYS A 561 -29.58 -10.98 40.68
C LYS A 561 -29.51 -10.40 39.27
N ASN A 562 -29.05 -9.16 39.11
CA ASN A 562 -28.84 -8.54 37.80
C ASN A 562 -27.46 -8.95 37.24
N PRO A 563 -27.38 -9.60 36.05
CA PRO A 563 -26.12 -10.12 35.50
C PRO A 563 -25.01 -9.06 35.33
N GLY A 564 -25.36 -7.86 34.85
CA GLY A 564 -24.39 -6.78 34.62
C GLY A 564 -23.83 -6.22 35.93
N VAL A 565 -24.70 -6.05 36.93
CA VAL A 565 -24.31 -5.60 38.28
C VAL A 565 -23.51 -6.69 39.00
N ARG A 566 -23.89 -7.95 38.83
CA ARG A 566 -23.20 -9.11 39.39
C ARG A 566 -21.75 -9.21 38.91
N SER A 567 -21.49 -9.03 37.61
CA SER A 567 -20.14 -9.05 37.06
C SER A 567 -19.27 -7.93 37.66
N LYS A 568 -19.81 -6.70 37.76
CA LYS A 568 -19.12 -5.57 38.42
C LYS A 568 -18.83 -5.83 39.90
N ILE A 569 -19.81 -6.33 40.65
CA ILE A 569 -19.64 -6.71 42.06
C ILE A 569 -18.60 -7.81 42.20
N GLN A 570 -18.65 -8.85 41.35
CA GLN A 570 -17.65 -9.93 41.35
C GLN A 570 -16.25 -9.42 41.05
N LYS A 571 -16.08 -8.48 40.10
CA LYS A 571 -14.80 -7.80 39.87
C LYS A 571 -14.31 -7.02 41.09
N LEU A 572 -15.19 -6.30 41.79
CA LEU A 572 -14.83 -5.57 43.01
C LEU A 572 -14.50 -6.48 44.20
N ILE A 573 -15.20 -7.60 44.35
CA ILE A 573 -14.85 -8.64 45.32
C ILE A 573 -13.51 -9.27 44.92
N ALA A 574 -13.30 -9.62 43.64
CA ALA A 574 -12.06 -10.18 43.12
C ALA A 574 -10.86 -9.22 43.19
N ALA A 575 -11.13 -7.92 43.13
CA ALA A 575 -10.17 -6.85 43.42
C ALA A 575 -10.01 -6.59 44.94
N GLY A 576 -10.89 -7.14 45.77
CA GLY A 576 -10.91 -7.10 47.24
C GLY A 576 -11.18 -5.73 47.82
N VAL A 577 -11.90 -4.92 47.05
CA VAL A 577 -12.57 -3.72 47.51
C VAL A 577 -13.73 -4.11 48.45
N ILE A 578 -14.41 -5.22 48.15
CA ILE A 578 -15.51 -5.76 48.95
C ILE A 578 -15.02 -7.03 49.67
N ARG A 579 -15.04 -7.03 51.01
CA ARG A 579 -14.85 -8.23 51.83
C ARG A 579 -16.20 -8.81 52.19
N VAL A 580 -16.58 -9.92 51.58
CA VAL A 580 -17.76 -10.68 52.00
C VAL A 580 -17.34 -11.47 53.24
N GLY A 581 -18.03 -11.27 54.37
CA GLY A 581 -17.74 -11.98 55.62
C GLY A 581 -17.73 -13.50 55.40
N ARG A 582 -16.73 -14.17 55.99
CA ARG A 582 -16.64 -15.63 56.02
C ARG A 582 -17.84 -16.25 56.71
#